data_AF-A0A970GRC2-F1
#
_entry.id   AF-A0A970GRC2-F1
#
_cell.length_a   1.000
_cell.length_b   1.000
_cell.length_c   1.000
_cell.angle_alpha   90.00
_cell.angle_beta   90.00
_cell.angle_gamma   90.00
#
_symmetry.space_group_name_H-M   'P 1'
#
loop_
_entity.id
_entity.type
_entity.pdbx_description
1 polymer ?
#
loop_
_entity_poly.entity_id
_entity_poly.type
_entity_poly.pdbx_seq_one_letter_code
_entity_poly.pdbx_strand_id
1 'polypeptide(L)' 'TLMGRDRKNKLVIVPRDDNLIGKIVNVKINRAQSFTLFGEVI' A
#
# COMPACT_ATOMS: atom_id res chain seq x y z
N THR A 1 -1.68 6.44 8.48
CA THR A 1 -1.42 5.67 7.25
C THR A 1 -1.23 4.21 7.63
N LEU A 2 -1.54 3.28 6.73
CA LEU A 2 -1.25 1.86 6.89
C LEU A 2 -0.12 1.44 5.97
N MET A 3 0.56 0.36 6.33
CA MET A 3 1.67 -0.21 5.58
C MET A 3 1.35 -1.64 5.18
N GLY A 4 1.59 -1.96 3.92
CA GLY A 4 1.47 -3.31 3.38
C GLY A 4 2.67 -3.65 2.49
N ARG A 5 2.65 -4.85 1.93
CA ARG A 5 3.63 -5.28 0.93
C ARG A 5 2.95 -5.73 -0.34
N ASP A 6 3.54 -5.40 -1.48
CA ASP A 6 3.11 -5.93 -2.76
C ASP A 6 3.62 -7.38 -2.95
N ARG A 7 3.19 -8.02 -4.05
CA ARG A 7 3.64 -9.38 -4.41
C ARG A 7 5.15 -9.48 -4.71
N LYS A 8 5.83 -8.36 -4.90
CA LYS A 8 7.28 -8.25 -5.12
C LYS A 8 8.02 -7.87 -3.84
N ASN A 9 7.36 -7.94 -2.68
CA ASN A 9 7.91 -7.63 -1.36
C ASN A 9 8.34 -6.17 -1.17
N LYS A 10 7.81 -5.24 -1.97
CA LYS A 10 8.02 -3.79 -1.82
C LYS A 10 7.06 -3.22 -0.78
N LEU A 11 7.52 -2.24 -0.01
CA LEU A 11 6.71 -1.56 0.99
C LEU A 11 5.76 -0.57 0.30
N VAL A 12 4.47 -0.63 0.65
CA VAL A 12 3.43 0.26 0.14
C VAL A 12 2.74 0.96 1.30
N ILE A 13 2.66 2.29 1.24
CA ILE A 13 1.97 3.15 2.19
C ILE A 13 0.64 3.59 1.58
N VAL A 14 -0.44 3.37 2.31
CA VAL A 14 -1.80 3.75 1.92
C VAL A 14 -2.47 4.60 3.01
N PRO A 15 -3.52 5.37 2.69
CA PRO A 15 -4.37 6.02 3.68
C PRO A 15 -4.84 5.04 4.76
N ARG A 16 -5.07 5.56 5.99
CA ARG A 16 -5.50 4.69 7.09
C ARG A 16 -6.97 4.30 6.89
N ASP A 17 -7.22 3.01 6.86
CA ASP A 17 -8.55 2.42 6.98
C ASP A 17 -8.39 1.08 7.72
N ASP A 18 -8.90 1.03 8.95
CA ASP A 18 -8.70 -0.10 9.85
C ASP A 18 -9.36 -1.40 9.31
N ASN A 19 -10.27 -1.30 8.33
CA ASN A 19 -10.85 -2.46 7.64
C ASN A 19 -9.91 -3.17 6.66
N LEU A 20 -8.71 -2.62 6.39
CA LEU A 20 -7.76 -3.17 5.42
C LEU A 20 -6.77 -4.17 6.03
N ILE A 21 -6.64 -4.20 7.36
CA ILE A 21 -5.64 -5.05 8.04
C ILE A 21 -5.93 -6.53 7.77
N GLY A 22 -4.92 -7.26 7.28
CA GLY A 22 -5.02 -8.69 6.97
C GLY A 22 -5.69 -9.02 5.62
N LYS A 23 -6.12 -8.02 4.83
CA LYS A 23 -6.75 -8.23 3.52
C LYS A 23 -5.75 -8.06 2.38
N ILE A 24 -5.97 -8.79 1.29
CA ILE A 24 -5.32 -8.53 0.01
C ILE A 24 -6.22 -7.53 -0.73
N VAL A 25 -5.68 -6.34 -1.00
CA VAL A 25 -6.41 -5.26 -1.67
C VAL A 25 -5.65 -4.76 -2.89
N ASN A 26 -6.38 -4.24 -3.87
CA ASN A 26 -5.78 -3.58 -5.02
C ASN A 26 -5.44 -2.14 -4.63
N VAL A 27 -4.25 -1.70 -5.01
CA VAL A 27 -3.76 -0.35 -4.71
C VAL A 27 -3.26 0.30 -6.00
N LYS A 28 -3.77 1.49 -6.32
CA LYS A 28 -3.22 2.33 -7.37
C LYS A 28 -2.01 3.08 -6.84
N ILE A 29 -0.83 2.77 -7.35
CA ILE A 29 0.39 3.50 -7.00
C ILE A 29 0.38 4.87 -7.68
N ASN A 30 0.48 5.94 -6.90
CA ASN A 30 0.51 7.32 -7.39
C ASN A 30 1.89 7.98 -7.23
N ARG A 31 2.75 7.46 -6.35
CA ARG A 31 4.10 7.96 -6.15
C ARG A 31 5.06 6.83 -5.75
N ALA A 32 6.25 6.83 -6.35
CA ALA A 32 7.33 5.91 -6.00
C ALA A 32 8.53 6.69 -5.45
N GLN A 33 9.11 6.18 -4.37
CA GLN A 33 10.41 6.60 -3.81
C GLN A 33 11.32 5.37 -3.70
N SER A 34 12.61 5.58 -3.39
CA SER A 34 13.66 4.54 -3.47
C SER A 34 13.23 3.16 -2.95
N PHE A 35 12.70 3.08 -1.72
CA PHE A 35 12.28 1.81 -1.09
C PHE A 35 10.78 1.74 -0.77
N THR A 36 10.03 2.80 -1.04
CA THR A 36 8.65 2.98 -0.58
C THR A 36 7.75 3.42 -1.71
N LEU A 37 6.62 2.74 -1.87
CA LEU A 37 5.55 3.13 -2.78
C LEU A 37 4.42 3.78 -1.98
N PHE A 38 3.73 4.73 -2.59
CA PHE A 38 2.53 5.35 -2.05
C PHE A 38 1.38 5.16 -3.03
N GLY A 39 0.18 4.93 -2.50
CA GLY A 39 -0.99 4.72 -3.33
C GLY A 39 -2.29 4.79 -2.57
N GLU A 40 -3.38 4.61 -3.31
CA GLU A 40 -4.75 4.62 -2.83
C GLU A 40 -5.43 3.29 -3.15
N VAL A 41 -6.28 2.81 -2.25
CA VAL A 41 -7.01 1.54 -2.43
C VAL A 41 -8.12 1.72 -3.46
N ILE A 42 -8.34 0.69 -4.30
CA ILE A 42 -9.40 0.62 -5.33
C ILE A 42 -10.29 -0.60 -5.11
#